data_AF-A0A5K4F4G6-F1
#
_entry.id   AF-A0A5K4F4G6-F1
#
_cell.length_a   1.000
_cell.length_b   1.000
_cell.length_c   1.000
_cell.angle_alpha   90.00
_cell.angle_beta   90.00
_cell.angle_gamma   90.00
#
_symmetry.space_group_name_H-M   'P 1'
#
loop_
_entity.id
_entity.type
_entity.pdbx_description
1 polymer ?
#
loop_
_entity_poly.entity_id
_entity_poly.type
_entity_poly.pdbx_seq_one_letter_code
_entity_poly.pdbx_strand_id
1 'polypeptide(L)'
;MYYDYHIQNFTKQRLHETLEPGQETSLYYRFKPALELAGRSFDLSIVVYYHDNNDIYYAHKLFNQTVNLFEIEEGVDTEMIFLVILVIALSIAILIGIWHWFTSIAQKRQPVKNSSKVVENDGENAVENEYLALIKNKPQIKKDRSDHIIRRHQGRR
;
A
#
# COMPACT_ATOMS: atom_id res chain seq x y z
N MET A 1 -1.69 -45.23 35.56
CA MET A 1 -1.82 -43.83 36.01
C MET A 1 -2.55 -43.07 34.92
N TYR A 2 -3.77 -42.61 35.18
CA TYR A 2 -4.46 -41.70 34.24
C TYR A 2 -3.92 -40.29 34.52
N TYR A 3 -3.20 -39.73 33.55
CA TYR A 3 -2.82 -38.32 33.59
C TYR A 3 -3.88 -37.54 32.82
N ASP A 4 -4.56 -36.63 33.51
CA ASP A 4 -5.52 -35.74 32.87
C ASP A 4 -4.84 -34.38 32.66
N TYR A 5 -4.41 -34.13 31.42
CA TYR A 5 -3.67 -32.92 31.07
C TYR A 5 -4.64 -31.81 30.68
N HIS A 6 -4.57 -30.69 31.40
CA HIS A 6 -5.40 -29.52 31.16
C HIS A 6 -4.50 -28.31 30.86
N ILE A 7 -4.71 -27.66 29.73
CA ILE A 7 -3.96 -26.45 29.35
C ILE A 7 -4.45 -25.25 30.16
N GLN A 8 -5.77 -25.11 30.30
CA GLN A 8 -6.40 -24.07 31.11
C GLN A 8 -7.54 -24.69 31.92
N ASN A 9 -7.46 -24.56 33.25
CA ASN A 9 -8.53 -24.98 34.15
C ASN A 9 -9.37 -23.75 34.52
N PHE A 10 -10.65 -23.75 34.12
CA PHE A 10 -11.58 -22.72 34.56
C PHE A 10 -12.10 -23.07 35.94
N THR A 11 -12.03 -22.10 36.86
CA THR A 11 -12.29 -22.28 38.29
C THR A 11 -13.51 -23.15 38.57
N LYS A 12 -13.33 -24.17 39.41
CA LYS A 12 -14.42 -25.00 39.93
C LYS A 12 -15.39 -24.11 40.72
N GLN A 13 -16.57 -23.88 40.16
CA GLN A 13 -17.65 -23.23 40.89
C GLN A 13 -18.31 -24.28 41.79
N ARG A 14 -18.20 -24.10 43.11
CA ARG A 14 -18.94 -24.93 44.07
C ARG A 14 -20.40 -24.51 44.04
N LEU A 15 -21.27 -25.40 43.55
CA LEU A 15 -22.70 -25.29 43.72
C LEU A 15 -23.07 -26.00 45.01
N HIS A 16 -23.73 -25.31 45.94
CA HIS A 16 -24.18 -25.87 47.22
C HIS A 16 -25.68 -26.20 47.19
N GLU A 17 -26.24 -26.51 46.02
CA GLU A 17 -27.64 -26.87 45.89
C GLU A 17 -27.81 -28.39 46.00
N THR A 18 -28.52 -28.82 47.03
CA THR A 18 -29.06 -30.18 47.12
C THR A 18 -30.36 -30.23 46.32
N LEU A 19 -30.46 -31.18 45.40
CA LEU A 19 -31.67 -31.41 44.62
C LEU A 19 -32.38 -32.65 45.16
N GLU A 20 -33.68 -32.51 45.44
CA GLU A 20 -34.53 -33.65 45.75
C GLU A 20 -34.82 -34.47 44.48
N PRO A 21 -35.19 -35.76 44.61
CA PRO A 21 -35.55 -36.59 43.47
C PRO A 21 -36.63 -35.94 42.60
N GLY A 22 -36.35 -35.77 41.29
CA GLY A 22 -37.26 -35.16 40.33
C GLY A 22 -37.16 -33.64 40.22
N GLN A 23 -36.30 -32.99 41.01
CA GLN A 23 -35.99 -31.57 40.82
C GLN A 23 -34.88 -31.37 39.79
N GLU A 24 -35.02 -30.30 39.02
CA GLU A 24 -34.02 -29.86 38.05
C GLU A 24 -33.57 -28.44 38.40
N THR A 25 -32.29 -28.14 38.18
CA THR A 25 -31.73 -26.80 38.32
C THR A 25 -30.94 -26.44 37.07
N SER A 26 -30.88 -25.15 36.75
CA SER A 26 -30.12 -24.63 35.62
C SER A 26 -28.95 -23.80 36.13
N LEU A 27 -27.75 -24.08 35.64
CA LEU A 27 -26.53 -23.38 36.01
C LEU A 27 -26.04 -22.49 34.86
N TYR A 28 -25.75 -21.23 35.18
CA TYR A 28 -25.01 -20.34 34.30
C TYR A 28 -23.54 -20.30 34.71
N TYR A 29 -22.65 -20.63 33.78
CA TYR A 29 -21.21 -20.52 33.95
C TYR A 29 -20.61 -19.73 32.80
N ARG A 30 -19.80 -18.72 33.12
CA ARG A 30 -19.10 -17.91 32.14
C ARG A 30 -17.61 -17.96 32.44
N PHE A 31 -16.84 -18.29 31.42
CA PHE A 31 -15.39 -18.27 31.46
C PHE A 31 -14.86 -17.47 30.27
N LYS A 32 -13.64 -16.94 30.43
CA LYS A 32 -12.93 -16.25 29.36
C LYS A 32 -11.66 -17.06 29.06
N PRO A 33 -11.52 -17.64 27.86
CA PRO A 33 -10.27 -18.31 27.50
C PRO A 33 -9.13 -17.29 27.39
N ALA A 34 -7.91 -17.75 27.60
CA ALA A 34 -6.72 -16.92 27.35
C ALA A 34 -6.58 -16.63 25.84
N LEU A 35 -6.16 -15.41 25.51
CA LEU A 35 -6.02 -14.96 24.11
C LEU A 35 -4.99 -15.80 23.34
N GLU A 36 -3.96 -16.28 24.02
CA GLU A 36 -2.93 -17.18 23.48
C GLU A 36 -3.46 -18.54 23.02
N LEU A 37 -4.72 -18.87 23.37
CA LEU A 37 -5.41 -20.06 22.89
C LEU A 37 -6.16 -19.80 21.58
N ALA A 38 -6.16 -18.59 21.05
CA ALA A 38 -6.74 -18.34 19.74
C ALA A 38 -5.93 -19.05 18.63
N GLY A 39 -6.62 -19.42 17.55
CA GLY A 39 -5.98 -19.95 16.33
C GLY A 39 -5.63 -21.44 16.36
N ARG A 40 -5.96 -22.17 17.43
CA ARG A 40 -5.83 -23.63 17.46
C ARG A 40 -7.06 -24.31 18.09
N SER A 41 -7.27 -25.57 17.75
CA SER A 41 -8.34 -26.40 18.28
C SER A 41 -8.00 -26.92 19.69
N PHE A 42 -9.00 -26.98 20.57
CA PHE A 42 -8.86 -27.50 21.92
C PHE A 42 -10.01 -28.41 22.28
N ASP A 43 -9.75 -29.42 23.10
CA ASP A 43 -10.81 -30.20 23.72
C ASP A 43 -11.34 -29.48 24.95
N LEU A 44 -12.60 -29.07 24.89
CA LEU A 44 -13.32 -28.51 26.02
C LEU A 44 -14.07 -29.62 26.76
N SER A 45 -13.77 -29.74 28.04
CA SER A 45 -14.36 -30.72 28.95
C SER A 45 -15.08 -30.00 30.08
N ILE A 46 -16.38 -30.26 30.23
CA ILE A 46 -17.19 -29.76 31.35
C ILE A 46 -17.64 -30.95 32.17
N VAL A 47 -17.20 -31.00 33.43
CA VAL A 47 -17.47 -32.09 34.36
C VAL A 47 -18.17 -31.54 35.59
N VAL A 48 -19.30 -32.15 35.94
CA VAL A 48 -20.00 -31.88 37.19
C VAL A 48 -19.61 -32.93 38.22
N TYR A 49 -19.23 -32.46 39.40
CA TYR A 49 -18.96 -33.30 40.56
C TYR A 49 -20.08 -33.09 41.56
N TYR A 50 -20.71 -34.18 42.00
CA TYR A 50 -21.77 -34.16 43.00
C TYR A 50 -21.63 -35.37 43.91
N HIS A 51 -22.27 -35.33 45.07
CA HIS A 51 -22.35 -36.48 45.96
C HIS A 51 -23.80 -36.76 46.32
N ASP A 52 -24.08 -38.00 46.70
CA ASP A 52 -25.39 -38.39 47.22
C ASP A 52 -25.46 -38.24 48.75
N ASN A 53 -26.60 -38.63 49.34
CA ASN A 53 -26.84 -38.60 50.78
C ASN A 53 -25.96 -39.60 51.56
N ASN A 54 -25.31 -40.56 50.89
CA ASN A 54 -24.39 -41.51 51.48
C ASN A 54 -22.93 -41.05 51.37
N ASP A 55 -22.71 -39.77 51.02
CA ASP A 55 -21.40 -39.16 50.80
C ASP A 55 -20.56 -39.85 49.70
N ILE A 56 -21.22 -40.51 48.73
CA ILE A 56 -20.55 -41.10 47.57
C ILE A 56 -20.42 -40.03 46.49
N TYR A 57 -19.19 -39.75 46.07
CA TYR A 57 -18.87 -38.75 45.06
C TYR A 57 -18.92 -39.35 43.65
N TYR A 58 -19.58 -38.65 42.74
CA TYR A 58 -19.67 -38.99 41.33
C TYR A 58 -19.14 -37.83 40.48
N ALA A 59 -18.63 -38.17 39.31
CA ALA A 59 -18.20 -37.21 38.30
C ALA A 59 -18.90 -37.54 36.98
N HIS A 60 -19.65 -36.58 36.44
CA HIS A 60 -20.35 -36.72 35.17
C HIS A 60 -19.80 -35.70 34.18
N LYS A 61 -19.29 -36.18 33.04
CA LYS A 61 -18.84 -35.34 31.93
C LYS A 61 -20.01 -34.94 31.03
N LEU A 62 -20.46 -33.70 31.14
CA LEU A 62 -21.60 -33.18 30.36
C LEU A 62 -21.20 -32.74 28.96
N PHE A 63 -19.96 -32.27 28.82
CA PHE A 63 -19.43 -31.80 27.54
C PHE A 63 -18.01 -32.33 27.34
N ASN A 64 -17.74 -32.81 26.14
CA ASN A 64 -16.41 -33.29 25.74
C ASN A 64 -16.25 -33.19 24.24
N GLN A 65 -15.91 -32.01 23.74
CA GLN A 65 -15.82 -31.81 22.29
C GLN A 65 -14.68 -30.86 21.96
N THR A 66 -14.12 -31.05 20.78
CA THR A 66 -13.14 -30.14 20.22
C THR A 66 -13.82 -28.85 19.80
N VAL A 67 -13.34 -27.73 20.32
CA VAL A 67 -13.80 -26.38 20.03
C VAL A 67 -12.65 -25.56 19.45
N ASN A 68 -12.98 -24.63 18.56
CA ASN A 68 -12.02 -23.70 17.99
C ASN A 68 -12.21 -22.34 18.65
N LEU A 69 -11.11 -21.78 19.16
CA LEU A 69 -11.10 -20.44 19.73
C LEU A 69 -10.56 -19.50 18.67
N PHE A 70 -11.33 -18.45 18.41
CA PHE A 70 -10.97 -17.39 17.48
C PHE A 70 -10.73 -16.12 18.27
N GLU A 71 -9.64 -15.44 17.98
CA GLU A 71 -9.46 -14.07 18.40
C GLU A 71 -10.41 -13.22 17.57
N ILE A 72 -11.24 -12.43 18.24
CA ILE A 72 -12.01 -11.41 17.55
C ILE A 72 -10.98 -10.33 17.21
N GLU A 73 -10.77 -10.10 15.91
CA GLU A 73 -10.05 -8.94 15.42
C GLU A 73 -10.90 -7.69 15.72
N GLU A 74 -10.96 -7.29 16.99
CA GLU A 74 -11.49 -6.00 17.42
C GLU A 74 -10.44 -4.94 17.08
N GLY A 75 -10.27 -4.70 15.80
CA GLY A 75 -9.20 -3.84 15.33
C GLY A 75 -9.41 -3.54 13.87
N VAL A 76 -9.06 -2.34 13.49
CA VAL A 76 -8.84 -2.06 12.07
C VAL A 76 -7.74 -3.02 11.61
N ASP A 77 -8.04 -3.84 10.60
CA ASP A 77 -7.09 -4.80 10.02
C ASP A 77 -5.84 -4.03 9.54
N THR A 78 -4.83 -4.02 10.40
CA THR A 78 -3.64 -3.20 10.22
C THR A 78 -2.76 -3.76 9.12
N GLU A 79 -2.82 -5.09 8.91
CA GLU A 79 -2.16 -5.77 7.80
C GLU A 79 -2.74 -5.26 6.47
N MET A 80 -4.07 -5.28 6.31
CA MET A 80 -4.73 -4.78 5.10
C MET A 80 -4.46 -3.29 4.87
N ILE A 81 -4.54 -2.46 5.92
CA ILE A 81 -4.25 -1.02 5.78
C ILE A 81 -2.82 -0.78 5.33
N PHE A 82 -1.85 -1.42 5.97
CA PHE A 82 -0.45 -1.28 5.60
C PHE A 82 -0.21 -1.71 4.16
N LEU A 83 -0.79 -2.84 3.75
CA LEU A 83 -0.70 -3.36 2.38
C LEU A 83 -1.27 -2.36 1.37
N VAL A 84 -2.45 -1.80 1.62
CA VAL A 84 -3.09 -0.82 0.73
C VAL A 84 -2.21 0.42 0.58
N ILE A 85 -1.68 0.96 1.67
CA ILE A 85 -0.76 2.11 1.64
C ILE A 85 0.51 1.77 0.85
N LEU A 86 1.06 0.57 1.04
CA LEU A 86 2.23 0.08 0.32
C LEU A 86 1.96 -0.06 -1.19
N VAL A 87 0.80 -0.59 -1.58
CA VAL A 87 0.40 -0.70 -3.00
C VAL A 87 0.24 0.68 -3.63
N ILE A 88 -0.37 1.63 -2.92
CA ILE A 88 -0.48 3.02 -3.37
C ILE A 88 0.93 3.62 -3.56
N ALA A 89 1.82 3.46 -2.58
CA ALA A 89 3.19 3.98 -2.66
C ALA A 89 3.97 3.35 -3.84
N LEU A 90 3.87 2.03 -4.04
CA LEU A 90 4.49 1.33 -5.16
C LEU A 90 3.91 1.80 -6.51
N SER A 91 2.59 2.00 -6.59
CA SER A 91 1.95 2.48 -7.82
C SER A 91 2.47 3.87 -8.22
N ILE A 92 2.66 4.77 -7.25
CA ILE A 92 3.22 6.11 -7.46
C ILE A 92 4.70 6.00 -7.87
N ALA A 93 5.48 5.15 -7.20
CA ALA A 93 6.89 4.93 -7.54
C ALA A 93 7.07 4.40 -8.96
N ILE A 94 6.22 3.46 -9.39
CA ILE A 94 6.21 2.92 -10.76
C ILE A 94 5.86 4.03 -11.76
N LEU A 95 4.84 4.85 -11.47
CA LEU A 95 4.43 5.94 -12.35
C LEU A 95 5.55 6.98 -12.54
N ILE A 96 6.24 7.34 -11.45
CA ILE A 96 7.41 8.23 -11.49
C ILE A 96 8.56 7.57 -12.25
N GLY A 97 8.83 6.28 -12.03
CA GLY A 97 9.87 5.53 -12.74
C GLY A 97 9.64 5.51 -14.26
N ILE A 98 8.39 5.28 -14.69
CA ILE A 98 7.98 5.32 -16.09
C ILE A 98 8.17 6.74 -16.67
N TRP A 99 7.79 7.78 -15.94
CA TRP A 99 7.97 9.16 -16.36
C TRP A 99 9.45 9.53 -16.54
N HIS A 100 10.30 9.16 -15.58
CA HIS A 100 11.76 9.36 -15.68
C HIS A 100 12.38 8.59 -16.84
N TRP A 101 11.91 7.37 -17.10
CA TRP A 101 12.38 6.57 -18.24
C TRP A 101 12.08 7.27 -19.57
N PHE A 102 10.84 7.73 -19.78
CA PHE A 102 10.45 8.45 -21.00
C PHE A 102 11.19 9.78 -21.18
N THR A 103 11.42 10.55 -20.10
CA THR A 103 12.15 11.82 -20.21
C THR A 103 13.63 11.63 -20.50
N SER A 104 14.29 10.62 -19.93
CA SER A 104 15.71 10.33 -20.22
C SER A 104 15.94 9.91 -21.68
N ILE A 105 15.00 9.15 -22.26
CA ILE A 105 15.08 8.73 -23.67
C ILE A 105 14.92 9.92 -24.62
N ALA A 106 14.10 10.91 -24.24
CA ALA A 106 13.91 12.13 -25.01
C ALA A 106 15.16 13.03 -24.95
N GLN A 107 15.81 13.14 -23.79
CA GLN A 107 17.04 13.94 -23.63
C GLN A 107 18.21 13.38 -24.43
N LYS A 108 18.37 12.05 -24.54
CA LYS A 108 19.42 11.44 -25.39
C LYS A 108 19.29 11.77 -26.88
N ARG A 109 18.13 12.25 -27.34
CA ARG A 109 17.93 12.64 -28.75
C ARG A 109 18.25 14.09 -29.03
N GLN A 110 18.68 14.89 -28.05
CA GLN A 110 19.19 16.21 -28.35
C GLN A 110 20.61 16.07 -28.92
N PRO A 111 20.82 16.36 -30.22
CA PRO A 111 22.16 16.38 -30.77
C PRO A 111 22.93 17.44 -30.00
N VAL A 112 24.04 17.02 -29.37
CA VAL A 112 25.06 17.94 -28.87
C VAL A 112 25.44 18.78 -30.07
N LYS A 113 24.89 20.00 -30.14
CA LYS A 113 25.36 21.00 -31.07
C LYS A 113 26.81 21.18 -30.68
N ASN A 114 27.71 20.63 -31.51
CA ASN A 114 29.14 20.82 -31.44
C ASN A 114 29.38 22.33 -31.56
N SER A 115 29.21 23.06 -30.46
CA SER A 115 29.83 24.34 -30.25
C SER A 115 31.28 24.00 -29.95
N SER A 116 31.99 23.65 -31.02
CA SER A 116 33.43 23.80 -31.12
C SER A 116 33.70 25.28 -30.85
N LYS A 117 33.76 25.64 -29.56
CA LYS A 117 34.36 26.88 -29.10
C LYS A 117 35.85 26.57 -29.02
N VAL A 118 36.44 26.30 -30.18
CA VAL A 118 37.88 26.39 -30.36
C VAL A 118 38.18 27.87 -30.12
N VAL A 119 38.77 28.06 -28.94
CA VAL A 119 39.84 29.00 -28.59
C VAL A 119 40.31 29.90 -29.73
N GLU A 120 40.64 31.14 -29.36
CA GLU A 120 41.53 32.09 -30.04
C GLU A 120 40.80 33.40 -30.41
N ASN A 121 40.94 34.41 -29.52
CA ASN A 121 41.78 35.59 -29.81
C ASN A 121 41.88 35.86 -31.33
N ASP A 122 41.39 36.92 -31.97
CA ASP A 122 41.47 38.34 -31.65
C ASP A 122 40.42 39.03 -32.55
N GLY A 123 39.53 39.86 -32.01
CA GLY A 123 38.82 40.96 -32.72
C GLY A 123 37.85 40.67 -33.88
N GLU A 124 38.18 39.82 -34.86
CA GLU A 124 37.49 39.75 -36.15
C GLU A 124 36.14 39.02 -36.05
N ASN A 125 36.11 37.89 -35.33
CA ASN A 125 34.93 37.04 -35.20
C ASN A 125 33.79 37.67 -34.40
N ALA A 126 34.08 38.63 -33.50
CA ALA A 126 33.05 39.31 -32.73
C ALA A 126 32.10 40.09 -33.65
N VAL A 127 32.66 40.72 -34.69
CA VAL A 127 31.90 41.53 -35.64
C VAL A 127 31.07 40.64 -36.58
N GLU A 128 31.62 39.51 -37.05
CA GLU A 128 30.84 38.56 -37.86
C GLU A 128 29.62 38.00 -37.11
N ASN A 129 29.77 37.69 -35.82
CA ASN A 129 28.66 37.21 -35.00
C ASN A 129 27.53 38.25 -34.88
N GLU A 130 27.90 39.53 -34.77
CA GLU A 130 26.93 40.63 -34.71
C GLU A 130 26.22 40.84 -36.06
N TYR A 131 26.94 40.82 -37.18
CA TYR A 131 26.33 40.88 -38.52
C TYR A 131 25.38 39.71 -38.78
N LEU A 132 25.75 38.48 -38.38
CA LEU A 132 24.90 37.30 -38.53
C LEU A 132 23.61 37.38 -37.69
N ALA A 133 23.70 37.95 -36.48
CA ALA A 133 22.54 38.20 -35.64
C ALA A 133 21.57 39.21 -36.28
N LEU A 134 22.09 40.26 -36.91
CA LEU A 134 21.31 41.27 -37.61
C LEU A 134 20.61 40.71 -38.85
N ILE A 135 21.29 39.86 -39.64
CA ILE A 135 20.68 39.19 -40.79
C ILE A 135 19.58 38.24 -40.33
N LYS A 136 19.83 37.47 -39.27
CA LYS A 136 18.84 36.54 -38.71
C LYS A 136 17.60 37.24 -38.18
N ASN A 137 17.74 38.49 -37.72
CA ASN A 137 16.66 39.26 -37.13
C ASN A 137 15.99 40.25 -38.10
N LYS A 138 16.40 40.28 -39.39
CA LYS A 138 15.79 41.18 -40.38
C LYS A 138 14.44 40.62 -40.86
N PRO A 139 13.31 41.34 -40.66
CA PRO A 139 11.99 40.84 -41.05
C PRO A 139 11.88 40.80 -42.59
N GLN A 140 11.34 39.68 -43.09
CA GLN A 140 11.08 39.42 -44.51
C GLN A 140 10.06 40.43 -45.05
N ILE A 141 10.53 41.52 -45.65
CA ILE A 141 9.67 42.51 -46.32
C ILE A 141 9.14 41.87 -47.62
N LYS A 142 7.99 41.20 -47.51
CA LYS A 142 7.11 40.88 -48.63
C LYS A 142 6.43 42.17 -49.10
N LYS A 143 6.83 42.75 -50.23
CA LYS A 143 5.98 43.70 -50.98
C LYS A 143 6.51 43.82 -52.41
N ASP A 144 6.06 42.96 -53.29
CA ASP A 144 4.88 43.13 -54.15
C ASP A 144 5.30 43.70 -55.51
N ARG A 145 4.67 43.12 -56.51
CA ARG A 145 5.01 43.07 -57.92
C ARG A 145 4.58 44.37 -58.59
N SER A 146 5.09 44.59 -59.80
CA SER A 146 4.65 45.56 -60.80
C SER A 146 5.03 47.03 -60.56
N ASP A 147 6.05 47.48 -61.28
CA ASP A 147 5.90 48.68 -62.09
C ASP A 147 6.73 48.51 -63.37
N HIS A 148 6.04 47.95 -64.36
CA HIS A 148 6.37 48.00 -65.76
C HIS A 148 6.04 49.42 -66.23
N ILE A 149 7.00 50.26 -66.61
CA ILE A 149 6.83 51.30 -67.64
C ILE A 149 8.20 51.71 -68.19
N ILE A 150 8.34 51.43 -69.47
CA ILE A 150 9.38 51.88 -70.39
C ILE A 150 9.22 53.40 -70.58
N ARG A 151 10.26 54.20 -70.36
CA ARG A 151 10.43 55.48 -71.06
C ARG A 151 11.86 55.62 -71.57
N ARG A 152 12.03 55.14 -72.80
CA ARG A 152 13.02 55.67 -73.75
C ARG A 152 12.79 57.18 -73.87
N HIS A 153 13.82 58.00 -73.64
CA HIS A 153 13.93 59.28 -74.34
C HIS A 153 15.37 59.81 -74.34
N GLN A 154 15.93 59.88 -75.56
CA GLN A 154 16.81 60.92 -76.13
C GLN A 154 17.94 61.52 -75.28
N GLY A 155 19.21 61.58 -75.70
CA GLY A 155 19.72 61.78 -77.06
C GLY A 155 19.99 63.26 -77.35
N ARG A 156 21.22 63.73 -77.09
CA ARG A 156 21.89 64.92 -77.69
C ARG A 156 23.33 64.90 -77.16
N ARG A 157 24.33 64.46 -77.94
CA ARG A 157 25.17 65.32 -78.80
C ARG A 157 25.48 66.67 -78.19
#